data_AF-A0A3M8EL21-F1
#
_entry.id   AF-A0A3M8EL21-F1
#
_cell.length_a   1.000
_cell.length_b   1.000
_cell.length_c   1.000
_cell.angle_alpha   90.00
_cell.angle_beta   90.00
_cell.angle_gamma   90.00
#
_symmetry.space_group_name_H-M   'P 1'
#
loop_
_entity.id
_entity.type
_entity.pdbx_description
1 polymer ?
#
loop_
_entity_poly.entity_id
_entity_poly.type
_entity_poly.pdbx_seq_one_letter_code
_entity_poly.pdbx_strand_id
1 'polypeptide(L)'
;MKSSRKVPFIFVFCLANIFMLTSFTGKYSKEKKTNLFEYGSVMTSEDNLKNLFKNFPIFIENGKDIDFISYRFVGTIRDKKDAKKYVQKNFDDLIPIGWLMSYPDKNGHLKETSYVRLDIQPIRETKSELKKMAKTISEEYIHPGDEVYMVSYVFNLQKHVHYIFINPTTKKVLLKGNIFGIEIPSSHFENIESRKNKP
;
A
#
# COMPACT_ATOMS: atom_id res chain seq x y z
N MET A 1 -32.99 47.15 -1.80
CA MET A 1 -31.77 46.72 -2.54
C MET A 1 -30.56 46.82 -1.63
N LYS A 2 -30.08 45.69 -1.08
CA LYS A 2 -28.77 45.57 -0.45
C LYS A 2 -28.09 44.34 -1.04
N SER A 3 -27.02 44.62 -1.77
CA SER A 3 -26.12 43.64 -2.38
C SER A 3 -25.40 42.87 -1.28
N SER A 4 -25.65 41.56 -1.19
CA SER A 4 -24.86 40.65 -0.35
C SER A 4 -23.68 40.16 -1.19
N ARG A 5 -22.48 40.58 -0.78
CA ARG A 5 -21.21 40.10 -1.33
C ARG A 5 -21.11 38.60 -1.13
N LYS A 6 -20.96 37.85 -2.23
CA LYS A 6 -20.59 36.43 -2.18
C LYS A 6 -19.20 36.32 -1.56
N VAL A 7 -19.13 35.88 -0.32
CA VAL A 7 -17.88 35.39 0.29
C VAL A 7 -17.53 34.10 -0.46
N PRO A 8 -16.32 33.95 -1.02
CA PRO A 8 -15.91 32.68 -1.60
C PRO A 8 -15.81 31.69 -0.44
N PHE A 9 -16.68 30.68 -0.47
CA PHE A 9 -16.66 29.55 0.43
C PHE A 9 -15.31 28.84 0.21
N ILE A 10 -14.36 29.12 1.10
CA ILE A 10 -13.08 28.43 1.16
C ILE A 10 -13.41 26.98 1.51
N PHE A 11 -13.44 26.13 0.48
CA PHE A 11 -13.58 24.69 0.61
C PHE A 11 -12.25 24.11 1.13
N VAL A 12 -11.98 24.28 2.42
CA VAL A 12 -11.07 23.41 3.15
C VAL A 12 -11.85 22.13 3.45
N PHE A 13 -11.91 21.24 2.46
CA PHE A 13 -12.35 19.88 2.72
C PHE A 13 -11.15 19.08 3.20
N CYS A 14 -11.23 18.78 4.49
CA CYS A 14 -10.34 17.96 5.29
C CYS A 14 -9.80 16.75 4.52
N LEU A 15 -8.48 16.56 4.63
CA LEU A 15 -7.73 15.32 4.41
C LEU A 15 -8.13 14.22 5.43
N ALA A 16 -9.42 14.05 5.67
CA ALA A 16 -9.98 13.19 6.72
C ALA A 16 -10.87 12.10 6.10
N ASN A 17 -10.28 11.28 5.24
CA ASN A 17 -10.54 9.85 5.20
C ASN A 17 -9.19 9.17 4.99
N ILE A 18 -8.36 9.35 6.02
CA ILE A 18 -7.29 8.41 6.35
C ILE A 18 -7.98 7.05 6.40
N PHE A 19 -7.49 6.09 5.62
CA PHE A 19 -7.71 4.66 5.83
C PHE A 19 -7.94 4.43 7.32
N MET A 20 -9.10 3.90 7.72
CA MET A 20 -9.35 3.52 9.12
C MET A 20 -8.41 2.35 9.46
N LEU A 21 -7.15 2.70 9.75
CA LEU A 21 -6.18 1.87 10.41
C LEU A 21 -6.65 1.81 11.86
N THR A 22 -7.57 0.89 12.16
CA THR A 22 -7.99 0.61 13.54
C THR A 22 -6.83 -0.11 14.24
N SER A 23 -5.79 0.65 14.52
CA SER A 23 -4.67 0.18 15.32
C SER A 23 -5.09 0.37 16.78
N PHE A 24 -5.55 -0.69 17.44
CA PHE A 24 -5.66 -0.69 18.90
C PHE A 24 -4.27 -0.69 19.47
N THR A 25 -3.77 0.48 19.86
CA THR A 25 -2.37 0.62 20.20
C THR A 25 -2.22 1.27 21.55
N GLY A 26 -1.82 0.44 22.51
CA GLY A 26 -1.18 0.90 23.73
C GLY A 26 0.04 1.78 23.40
N LYS A 27 0.35 2.70 24.33
CA LYS A 27 1.41 3.71 24.25
C LYS A 27 2.70 3.20 23.58
N TYR A 28 3.01 3.76 22.41
CA TYR A 28 4.09 3.31 21.54
C TYR A 28 5.49 3.77 21.95
N SER A 29 6.41 2.80 22.06
CA SER A 29 7.82 3.02 21.73
C SER A 29 7.99 3.21 20.22
N LYS A 30 9.01 3.95 19.74
CA LYS A 30 9.41 4.03 18.31
C LYS A 30 9.81 2.65 17.76
N GLU A 31 8.82 1.82 17.45
CA GLU A 31 9.06 0.51 16.84
C GLU A 31 9.44 0.69 15.36
N LYS A 32 10.49 -0.02 14.93
CA LYS A 32 10.95 0.00 13.54
C LYS A 32 9.89 -0.67 12.65
N LYS A 33 9.48 0.01 11.59
CA LYS A 33 8.58 -0.52 10.56
C LYS A 33 9.34 -0.82 9.27
N THR A 34 8.81 -1.75 8.50
CA THR A 34 9.23 -2.09 7.14
C THR A 34 7.98 -2.45 6.33
N ASN A 35 8.13 -3.00 5.13
CA ASN A 35 7.02 -3.40 4.27
C ASN A 35 7.35 -4.71 3.54
N LEU A 36 6.36 -5.30 2.87
CA LEU A 36 6.52 -6.59 2.18
C LEU A 36 7.52 -6.56 1.01
N PHE A 37 7.78 -5.38 0.44
CA PHE A 37 8.76 -5.20 -0.64
C PHE A 37 10.19 -5.16 -0.10
N GLU A 38 10.39 -4.49 1.03
CA GLU A 38 11.71 -4.18 1.57
C GLU A 38 12.13 -5.13 2.70
N TYR A 39 11.26 -6.04 3.12
CA TYR A 39 11.63 -7.09 4.07
C TYR A 39 12.46 -8.18 3.38
N GLY A 40 13.77 -8.12 3.60
CA GLY A 40 14.76 -8.97 2.93
C GLY A 40 15.90 -8.13 2.34
N SER A 41 16.74 -8.75 1.52
CA SER A 41 17.78 -8.02 0.78
C SER A 41 17.18 -7.32 -0.43
N VAL A 42 17.59 -6.07 -0.67
CA VAL A 42 17.19 -5.28 -1.85
C VAL A 42 18.45 -4.66 -2.46
N MET A 43 18.87 -5.17 -3.61
CA MET A 43 20.01 -4.63 -4.37
C MET A 43 19.54 -3.94 -5.66
N THR A 44 18.49 -4.49 -6.26
CA THR A 44 17.85 -3.99 -7.48
C THR A 44 16.39 -3.64 -7.20
N SER A 45 15.77 -2.87 -8.09
CA SER A 45 14.33 -2.58 -7.98
C SER A 45 13.49 -3.85 -8.12
N GLU A 46 13.93 -4.80 -8.95
CA GLU A 46 13.27 -6.09 -9.15
C GLU A 46 13.20 -6.91 -7.85
N ASP A 47 14.20 -6.80 -6.97
CA ASP A 47 14.23 -7.52 -5.70
C ASP A 47 13.04 -7.17 -4.81
N ASN A 48 12.53 -5.94 -4.88
CA ASN A 48 11.29 -5.57 -4.19
C ASN A 48 10.09 -6.40 -4.64
N LEU A 49 9.99 -6.74 -5.94
CA LEU A 49 8.90 -7.53 -6.49
C LEU A 49 9.07 -9.01 -6.12
N LYS A 50 10.30 -9.53 -6.15
CA LYS A 50 10.64 -10.86 -5.64
C LYS A 50 10.26 -11.00 -4.16
N ASN A 51 10.61 -10.00 -3.37
CA ASN A 51 10.26 -9.93 -1.95
C ASN A 51 8.75 -9.88 -1.76
N LEU A 52 8.01 -9.03 -2.48
CA LEU A 52 6.54 -9.02 -2.42
C LEU A 52 5.97 -10.43 -2.64
N PHE A 53 6.34 -11.09 -3.74
CA PHE A 53 5.82 -12.40 -4.13
C PHE A 53 6.16 -13.48 -3.08
N LYS A 54 7.35 -13.41 -2.49
CA LYS A 54 7.80 -14.33 -1.44
C LYS A 54 7.13 -14.07 -0.10
N ASN A 55 7.04 -12.80 0.30
CA ASN A 55 6.67 -12.37 1.65
C ASN A 55 5.16 -12.34 1.84
N PHE A 56 4.40 -11.95 0.83
CA PHE A 56 2.95 -11.80 0.95
C PHE A 56 2.23 -13.06 1.45
N PRO A 57 2.42 -14.27 0.86
CA PRO A 57 1.74 -15.47 1.35
C PRO A 57 2.21 -15.94 2.72
N ILE A 58 3.30 -15.37 3.25
CA ILE A 58 3.90 -15.75 4.54
C ILE A 58 3.40 -14.85 5.67
N PHE A 59 3.44 -13.53 5.45
CA PHE A 59 3.22 -12.54 6.50
C PHE A 59 1.79 -11.96 6.48
N ILE A 60 0.98 -12.31 5.47
CA ILE A 60 -0.44 -11.96 5.45
C ILE A 60 -1.25 -13.19 5.82
N GLU A 61 -2.09 -13.08 6.85
CA GLU A 61 -2.89 -14.16 7.43
C GLU A 61 -3.76 -14.87 6.37
N ASN A 62 -4.40 -14.08 5.52
CA ASN A 62 -5.17 -14.55 4.38
C ASN A 62 -4.44 -14.32 3.05
N GLY A 63 -3.11 -14.41 3.05
CA GLY A 63 -2.27 -14.15 1.88
C GLY A 63 -2.59 -15.07 0.69
N LYS A 64 -3.13 -16.27 0.96
CA LYS A 64 -3.60 -17.22 -0.06
C LYS A 64 -4.85 -16.77 -0.84
N ASP A 65 -5.53 -15.71 -0.39
CA ASP A 65 -6.69 -15.17 -1.09
C ASP A 65 -6.27 -14.36 -2.33
N ILE A 66 -4.98 -14.03 -2.46
CA ILE A 66 -4.38 -13.36 -3.61
C ILE A 66 -3.32 -14.25 -4.24
N ASP A 67 -3.56 -14.66 -5.49
CA ASP A 67 -2.59 -15.40 -6.28
C ASP A 67 -1.77 -14.43 -7.13
N PHE A 68 -0.52 -14.17 -6.75
CA PHE A 68 0.41 -13.43 -7.59
C PHE A 68 0.84 -14.27 -8.79
N ILE A 69 0.54 -13.79 -10.00
CA ILE A 69 0.79 -14.53 -11.25
C ILE A 69 2.15 -14.17 -11.85
N SER A 70 2.42 -12.88 -12.01
CA SER A 70 3.66 -12.40 -12.65
C SER A 70 3.90 -10.94 -12.36
N TYR A 71 5.15 -10.50 -12.47
CA TYR A 71 5.50 -9.09 -12.60
C TYR A 71 6.39 -8.87 -13.81
N ARG A 72 6.38 -7.65 -14.36
CA ARG A 72 7.33 -7.26 -15.41
C ARG A 72 7.64 -5.77 -15.36
N PHE A 73 8.86 -5.41 -15.77
CA PHE A 73 9.24 -4.03 -16.00
C PHE A 73 8.47 -3.46 -17.21
N VAL A 74 7.90 -2.27 -17.03
CA VAL A 74 7.11 -1.57 -18.07
C VAL A 74 7.92 -0.45 -18.72
N GLY A 75 8.78 0.20 -17.95
CA GLY A 75 9.57 1.34 -18.39
C GLY A 75 9.83 2.30 -17.24
N THR A 76 10.36 3.47 -17.59
CA THR A 76 10.58 4.58 -16.66
C THR A 76 9.58 5.71 -16.91
N ILE A 77 9.23 6.43 -15.85
CA ILE A 77 8.36 7.60 -15.94
C ILE A 77 9.10 8.72 -16.67
N ARG A 78 8.48 9.24 -17.73
CA ARG A 78 9.05 10.37 -18.50
C ARG A 78 8.63 11.72 -17.93
N ASP A 79 7.37 11.83 -17.55
CA ASP A 79 6.77 13.07 -17.05
C ASP A 79 5.53 12.78 -16.19
N LYS A 80 4.95 13.84 -15.62
CA LYS A 80 3.75 13.74 -14.76
C LYS A 80 2.53 13.17 -15.48
N LYS A 81 2.39 13.38 -16.79
CA LYS A 81 1.27 12.84 -17.58
C LYS A 81 1.42 11.33 -17.76
N ASP A 82 2.65 10.86 -17.95
CA ASP A 82 2.99 9.44 -18.01
C ASP A 82 2.75 8.75 -16.66
N ALA A 83 3.18 9.37 -15.55
CA ALA A 83 2.87 8.89 -14.21
C ALA A 83 1.35 8.76 -13.98
N LYS A 84 0.61 9.83 -14.31
CA LYS A 84 -0.86 9.85 -14.16
C LYS A 84 -1.55 8.74 -14.93
N LYS A 85 -1.06 8.38 -16.13
CA LYS A 85 -1.62 7.27 -16.91
C LYS A 85 -1.56 5.95 -16.14
N TYR A 86 -0.43 5.62 -15.52
CA TYR A 86 -0.29 4.36 -14.77
C TYR A 86 -1.04 4.39 -13.44
N VAL A 87 -0.98 5.51 -12.72
CA VAL A 87 -1.73 5.69 -11.46
C VAL A 87 -3.23 5.57 -11.74
N GLN A 88 -3.76 6.26 -12.76
CA GLN A 88 -5.19 6.20 -13.08
C GLN A 88 -5.65 4.76 -13.35
N LYS A 89 -4.82 3.92 -14.00
CA LYS A 89 -5.14 2.50 -14.19
C LYS A 89 -5.29 1.74 -12.87
N ASN A 90 -4.49 2.05 -11.86
CA ASN A 90 -4.66 1.46 -10.51
C ASN A 90 -5.98 1.86 -9.86
N PHE A 91 -6.50 3.05 -10.18
CA PHE A 91 -7.78 3.54 -9.66
C PHE A 91 -8.98 3.06 -10.49
N ASP A 92 -8.80 2.83 -11.79
CA ASP A 92 -9.84 2.33 -12.69
C ASP A 92 -10.14 0.84 -12.43
N ASP A 93 -9.14 0.05 -12.01
CA ASP A 93 -9.23 -1.35 -11.57
C ASP A 93 -9.01 -1.46 -10.04
N LEU A 94 -9.52 -0.50 -9.27
CA LEU A 94 -9.32 -0.46 -7.82
C LEU A 94 -10.13 -1.57 -7.15
N ILE A 95 -9.42 -2.48 -6.48
CA ILE A 95 -10.06 -3.48 -5.62
C ILE A 95 -10.37 -2.88 -4.23
N PRO A 96 -11.53 -3.21 -3.64
CA PRO A 96 -12.02 -2.65 -2.38
C PRO A 96 -11.33 -3.30 -1.18
N ILE A 97 -10.01 -3.13 -1.03
CA ILE A 97 -9.23 -3.76 0.04
C ILE A 97 -8.76 -2.77 1.11
N GLY A 98 -8.83 -3.19 2.36
CA GLY A 98 -8.28 -2.54 3.54
C GLY A 98 -7.38 -3.50 4.32
N TRP A 99 -6.70 -2.96 5.34
CA TRP A 99 -5.73 -3.72 6.13
C TRP A 99 -6.09 -3.70 7.61
N LEU A 100 -6.22 -4.87 8.19
CA LEU A 100 -6.40 -5.08 9.62
C LEU A 100 -5.11 -5.63 10.22
N MET A 101 -4.68 -5.05 11.33
CA MET A 101 -3.39 -5.34 11.93
C MET A 101 -3.52 -5.48 13.45
N SER A 102 -2.90 -6.51 14.00
CA SER A 102 -2.76 -6.66 15.45
C SER A 102 -1.38 -7.19 15.81
N TYR A 103 -0.81 -6.60 16.86
CA TYR A 103 0.54 -6.89 17.32
C TYR A 103 0.52 -7.16 18.83
N PRO A 104 1.34 -8.09 19.35
CA PRO A 104 1.45 -8.31 20.78
C PRO A 104 2.03 -7.06 21.47
N ASP A 105 1.55 -6.75 22.67
CA ASP A 105 2.15 -5.71 23.51
C ASP A 105 3.50 -6.20 24.06
N LYS A 106 4.46 -5.28 24.23
CA LYS A 106 5.76 -5.52 24.86
C LYS A 106 5.63 -6.00 26.31
N ASN A 107 4.50 -5.77 26.96
CA ASN A 107 4.24 -6.16 28.35
C ASN A 107 3.78 -7.61 28.54
N GLY A 108 3.83 -8.46 27.49
CA GLY A 108 3.64 -9.90 27.67
C GLY A 108 2.22 -10.35 28.02
N HIS A 109 1.22 -9.45 27.98
CA HIS A 109 -0.18 -9.87 27.98
C HIS A 109 -0.47 -10.51 26.61
N LEU A 110 -0.33 -11.84 26.57
CA LEU A 110 -0.64 -12.72 25.45
C LEU A 110 -1.99 -12.35 24.81
N LYS A 111 -1.93 -11.61 23.71
CA LYS A 111 -2.61 -12.09 22.51
C LYS A 111 -1.57 -12.89 21.74
N GLU A 112 -1.78 -14.20 21.70
CA GLU A 112 -0.94 -15.21 21.08
C GLU A 112 -0.75 -15.07 19.56
N THR A 113 -1.25 -14.02 18.90
CA THR A 113 -1.24 -13.91 17.44
C THR A 113 -0.99 -12.49 16.97
N SER A 114 0.24 -12.22 16.51
CA SER A 114 0.45 -11.10 15.60
C SER A 114 -0.12 -11.48 14.25
N TYR A 115 -0.94 -10.61 13.67
CA TYR A 115 -1.49 -10.83 12.35
C TYR A 115 -1.56 -9.53 11.56
N VAL A 116 -1.40 -9.68 10.25
CA VAL A 116 -1.73 -8.68 9.25
C VAL A 116 -2.68 -9.37 8.27
N ARG A 117 -3.85 -8.79 8.04
CA ARG A 117 -4.90 -9.39 7.24
C ARG A 117 -5.47 -8.37 6.26
N LEU A 118 -5.77 -8.84 5.06
CA LEU A 118 -6.53 -8.10 4.07
C LEU A 118 -8.03 -8.25 4.34
N ASP A 119 -8.76 -7.14 4.37
CA ASP A 119 -10.21 -7.10 4.55
C ASP A 119 -10.89 -6.39 3.39
N ILE A 120 -12.10 -6.80 3.03
CA ILE A 120 -12.86 -6.17 1.94
C ILE A 120 -13.62 -4.98 2.53
N GLN A 121 -13.30 -3.77 2.06
CA GLN A 121 -13.93 -2.54 2.53
C GLN A 121 -14.57 -1.78 1.36
N PRO A 122 -15.84 -1.34 1.50
CA PRO A 122 -16.51 -0.64 0.41
C PRO A 122 -15.75 0.64 0.06
N ILE A 123 -15.55 0.87 -1.24
CA ILE A 123 -15.01 2.14 -1.75
C ILE A 123 -16.08 3.20 -1.54
N ARG A 124 -15.78 4.22 -0.72
CA ARG A 124 -16.72 5.29 -0.38
C ARG A 124 -16.49 6.54 -1.21
N GLU A 125 -15.32 6.64 -1.81
CA GLU A 125 -14.88 7.75 -2.64
C GLU A 125 -15.64 7.76 -3.97
N THR A 126 -16.10 8.95 -4.34
CA THR A 126 -16.67 9.20 -5.66
C THR A 126 -15.58 9.10 -6.74
N LYS A 127 -16.00 8.87 -8.00
CA LYS A 127 -15.10 8.89 -9.16
C LYS A 127 -14.29 10.20 -9.28
N SER A 128 -14.85 11.32 -8.85
CA SER A 128 -14.16 12.62 -8.84
C SER A 128 -13.05 12.66 -7.80
N GLU A 129 -13.28 12.10 -6.61
CA GLU A 129 -12.29 12.00 -5.54
C GLU A 129 -11.17 11.03 -5.93
N LEU A 130 -11.49 9.86 -6.47
CA LEU A 130 -10.47 8.91 -6.97
C LEU A 130 -9.58 9.55 -8.04
N LYS A 131 -10.16 10.35 -8.96
CA LYS A 131 -9.37 11.12 -9.95
C LYS A 131 -8.47 12.17 -9.32
N LYS A 132 -8.92 12.84 -8.25
CA LYS A 132 -8.08 13.80 -7.50
C LYS A 132 -6.94 13.07 -6.79
N MET A 133 -7.22 11.93 -6.15
CA MET A 133 -6.19 11.09 -5.51
C MET A 133 -5.15 10.64 -6.53
N ALA A 134 -5.57 10.12 -7.68
CA ALA A 134 -4.69 9.72 -8.76
C ALA A 134 -3.80 10.89 -9.24
N LYS A 135 -4.39 12.08 -9.41
CA LYS A 135 -3.65 13.30 -9.75
C LYS A 135 -2.60 13.63 -8.70
N THR A 136 -2.97 13.71 -7.43
CA THR A 136 -2.06 14.00 -6.32
C THR A 136 -0.91 12.98 -6.26
N ILE A 137 -1.21 11.69 -6.37
CA ILE A 137 -0.19 10.63 -6.40
C ILE A 137 0.80 10.85 -7.53
N SER A 138 0.30 11.07 -8.75
CA SER A 138 1.13 11.24 -9.93
C SER A 138 1.95 12.53 -9.97
N GLU A 139 1.49 13.60 -9.33
CA GLU A 139 2.12 14.92 -9.43
C GLU A 139 3.10 15.23 -8.29
N GLU A 140 2.87 14.63 -7.11
CA GLU A 140 3.58 14.96 -5.85
C GLU A 140 4.52 13.85 -5.39
N TYR A 141 4.30 12.60 -5.80
CA TYR A 141 5.01 11.45 -5.23
C TYR A 141 5.77 10.59 -6.25
N ILE A 142 5.46 10.74 -7.54
CA ILE A 142 6.13 10.03 -8.62
C ILE A 142 6.94 11.03 -9.43
N HIS A 143 8.19 10.68 -9.69
CA HIS A 143 9.15 11.56 -10.35
C HIS A 143 9.57 10.97 -11.71
N PRO A 144 9.94 11.82 -12.68
CA PRO A 144 10.64 11.38 -13.87
C PRO A 144 11.86 10.53 -13.50
N GLY A 145 12.03 9.41 -14.20
CA GLY A 145 13.06 8.42 -13.93
C GLY A 145 12.64 7.27 -13.01
N ASP A 146 11.53 7.40 -12.25
CA ASP A 146 11.03 6.29 -11.44
C ASP A 146 10.67 5.09 -12.35
N GLU A 147 11.04 3.89 -11.92
CA GLU A 147 10.75 2.65 -12.63
C GLU A 147 9.32 2.21 -12.37
N VAL A 148 8.67 1.68 -13.40
CA VAL A 148 7.30 1.16 -13.32
C VAL A 148 7.32 -0.34 -13.56
N TYR A 149 6.78 -1.09 -12.61
CA TYR A 149 6.52 -2.52 -12.74
C TYR A 149 5.02 -2.76 -12.79
N MET A 150 4.61 -3.71 -13.62
CA MET A 150 3.22 -4.19 -13.69
C MET A 150 3.15 -5.54 -12.99
N VAL A 151 2.31 -5.64 -11.98
CA VAL A 151 2.00 -6.89 -11.27
C VAL A 151 0.63 -7.39 -11.71
N SER A 152 0.56 -8.65 -12.12
CA SER A 152 -0.69 -9.36 -12.40
C SER A 152 -0.96 -10.36 -11.29
N TYR A 153 -2.19 -10.36 -10.80
CA TYR A 153 -2.63 -11.22 -9.71
C TYR A 153 -4.10 -11.60 -9.90
N VAL A 154 -4.53 -12.66 -9.21
CA VAL A 154 -5.94 -13.07 -9.13
C VAL A 154 -6.45 -12.80 -7.72
N PHE A 155 -7.61 -12.18 -7.63
CA PHE A 155 -8.34 -11.96 -6.39
C PHE A 155 -9.82 -12.17 -6.66
N ASN A 156 -10.54 -12.89 -5.79
CA ASN A 156 -11.95 -13.24 -6.02
C ASN A 156 -12.23 -13.82 -7.42
N LEU A 157 -11.34 -14.71 -7.88
CA LEU A 157 -11.39 -15.36 -9.21
C LEU A 157 -11.34 -14.38 -10.41
N GLN A 158 -10.96 -13.13 -10.19
CA GLN A 158 -10.79 -12.12 -11.23
C GLN A 158 -9.32 -11.74 -11.36
N LYS A 159 -8.87 -11.57 -12.61
CA LYS A 159 -7.50 -11.15 -12.90
C LYS A 159 -7.42 -9.62 -12.86
N HIS A 160 -6.48 -9.11 -12.09
CA HIS A 160 -6.25 -7.69 -11.92
C HIS A 160 -4.82 -7.30 -12.29
N VAL A 161 -4.62 -6.01 -12.50
CA VAL A 161 -3.29 -5.43 -12.73
C VAL A 161 -3.06 -4.25 -11.80
N HIS A 162 -1.89 -4.24 -11.16
CA HIS A 162 -1.44 -3.10 -10.36
C HIS A 162 -0.05 -2.63 -10.81
N TYR A 163 0.10 -1.33 -10.96
CA TYR A 163 1.36 -0.68 -11.31
C TYR A 163 2.07 -0.20 -10.04
N ILE A 164 3.33 -0.59 -9.91
CA ILE A 164 4.20 -0.29 -8.78
C ILE A 164 5.31 0.63 -9.25
N PHE A 165 5.55 1.70 -8.50
CA PHE A 165 6.56 2.70 -8.80
C PHE A 165 7.73 2.56 -7.83
N ILE A 166 8.95 2.51 -8.36
CA ILE A 166 10.16 2.30 -7.58
C ILE A 166 11.19 3.33 -7.99
N ASN A 167 11.76 4.02 -7.00
CA ASN A 167 12.86 4.93 -7.27
C ASN A 167 14.14 4.11 -7.56
N PRO A 168 14.74 4.20 -8.77
CA PRO A 168 15.86 3.35 -9.14
C PRO A 168 17.15 3.66 -8.36
N THR A 169 17.27 4.84 -7.75
CA THR A 169 18.47 5.20 -6.98
C THR A 169 18.41 4.65 -5.56
N THR A 170 17.29 4.88 -4.88
CA THR A 170 17.10 4.49 -3.47
C THR A 170 16.54 3.08 -3.30
N LYS A 171 16.03 2.49 -4.40
CA LYS A 171 15.29 1.22 -4.45
C LYS A 171 14.02 1.22 -3.59
N LYS A 172 13.54 2.39 -3.15
CA LYS A 172 12.32 2.54 -2.35
C LYS A 172 11.07 2.42 -3.22
N VAL A 173 10.13 1.63 -2.76
CA VAL A 173 8.81 1.49 -3.38
C VAL A 173 7.90 2.62 -2.93
N LEU A 174 7.15 3.22 -3.85
CA LEU A 174 6.10 4.16 -3.49
C LEU A 174 4.93 3.40 -2.84
N LEU A 175 4.74 3.62 -1.53
CA LEU A 175 3.65 3.00 -0.78
C LEU A 175 2.32 3.74 -0.93
N LYS A 176 2.35 5.06 -1.14
CA LYS A 176 1.13 5.88 -1.25
C LYS A 176 0.34 5.52 -2.52
N GLY A 177 -0.91 5.08 -2.33
CA GLY A 177 -1.77 4.64 -3.44
C GLY A 177 -1.42 3.25 -3.99
N ASN A 178 -0.48 2.53 -3.35
CA ASN A 178 -0.19 1.14 -3.64
C ASN A 178 -1.00 0.27 -2.68
N ILE A 179 -1.87 -0.58 -3.23
CA ILE A 179 -2.78 -1.41 -2.43
C ILE A 179 -2.05 -2.46 -1.57
N PHE A 180 -0.82 -2.82 -1.96
CA PHE A 180 0.08 -3.70 -1.22
C PHE A 180 1.12 -2.90 -0.39
N GLY A 181 1.08 -1.58 -0.46
CA GLY A 181 2.05 -0.67 0.15
C GLY A 181 1.77 -0.37 1.62
N ILE A 182 1.87 -1.39 2.48
CA ILE A 182 1.65 -1.24 3.92
C ILE A 182 2.95 -1.24 4.72
N GLU A 183 2.97 -0.40 5.76
CA GLU A 183 4.01 -0.46 6.78
C GLU A 183 3.60 -1.44 7.89
N ILE A 184 4.46 -2.42 8.13
CA ILE A 184 4.29 -3.47 9.13
C ILE A 184 5.42 -3.35 10.16
N PRO A 185 5.13 -3.37 11.47
CA PRO A 185 6.14 -3.41 12.53
C PRO A 185 7.05 -4.63 12.42
N SER A 186 8.35 -4.45 12.72
CA SER A 186 9.35 -5.53 12.58
C SER A 186 9.03 -6.73 13.48
N SER A 187 8.42 -6.50 14.65
CA SER A 187 8.03 -7.58 15.58
C SER A 187 7.04 -8.58 14.97
N HIS A 188 6.23 -8.16 13.99
CA HIS A 188 5.33 -9.07 13.28
C HIS A 188 6.13 -10.13 12.52
N PHE A 189 7.11 -9.70 11.72
CA PHE A 189 7.92 -10.62 10.92
C PHE A 189 8.71 -11.58 11.81
N GLU A 190 9.38 -11.05 12.84
CA GLU A 190 10.12 -11.85 13.83
C GLU A 190 9.21 -12.89 14.52
N ASN A 191 7.98 -12.49 14.87
CA ASN A 191 7.01 -13.38 15.48
C ASN A 191 6.60 -14.51 14.53
N ILE A 192 6.28 -14.22 13.28
CA ILE A 192 5.89 -15.24 12.29
C ILE A 192 7.06 -16.19 11.98
N GLU A 193 8.27 -15.67 11.81
CA GLU A 193 9.47 -16.48 11.57
C GLU A 193 9.79 -17.41 12.75
N SER A 194 9.67 -16.92 13.98
CA SER A 194 9.90 -17.73 15.19
C SER A 194 8.94 -18.92 15.30
N ARG A 195 7.71 -18.80 14.79
CA ARG A 195 6.71 -19.88 14.79
C ARG A 195 7.05 -20.97 13.78
N LYS A 196 7.62 -20.60 12.63
CA LYS A 196 8.06 -21.55 11.59
C LYS A 196 9.23 -22.42 12.05
N ASN A 197 10.05 -21.91 12.96
CA ASN A 197 11.24 -22.59 13.47
C ASN A 197 10.98 -23.42 14.74
N LYS A 198 9.72 -23.52 15.20
CA LYS A 198 9.35 -24.44 16.28
C LYS A 198 9.17 -25.85 15.70
N PRO A 199 9.82 -26.88 16.26
CA PRO A 199 9.72 -28.27 15.80
C PRO A 199 8.31 -28.84 15.93
#